data_AF-A0A529MDE5-F1
#
_entry.id   AF-A0A529MDE5-F1
#
_cell.length_a   1.000
_cell.length_b   1.000
_cell.length_c   1.000
_cell.angle_alpha   90.00
_cell.angle_beta   90.00
_cell.angle_gamma   90.00
#
_symmetry.space_group_name_H-M   'P 1'
#
loop_
_entity.id
_entity.type
_entity.pdbx_description
1 polymer ?
#
loop_
_entity_poly.entity_id
_entity_poly.type
_entity_poly.pdbx_seq_one_letter_code
_entity_poly.pdbx_strand_id
1 'polypeptide(L)' 'ALATNHLISLGHKRIAMIGGTDQTSTGRDRYQGYLNAMEAAGLEVKPSWRIAGPRTKQAGFEAAGQFLALKD' A
#
# COMPACT_ATOMS: atom_id res chain seq x y z
N ALA A 1 8.74 5.10 -1.48
CA ALA A 1 9.27 4.50 -2.70
C ALA A 1 10.12 3.26 -2.46
N LEU A 2 11.20 3.29 -1.66
CA LEU A 2 12.15 2.15 -1.56
C LEU A 2 11.50 0.77 -1.35
N ALA A 3 10.58 0.64 -0.39
CA ALA A 3 9.88 -0.61 -0.13
C ALA A 3 9.04 -1.09 -1.33
N THR A 4 8.25 -0.20 -1.94
CA THR A 4 7.44 -0.51 -3.12
C THR A 4 8.32 -0.90 -4.31
N ASN A 5 9.40 -0.13 -4.58
CA ASN A 5 10.33 -0.42 -5.66
C ASN A 5 11.01 -1.78 -5.49
N HIS A 6 11.33 -2.17 -4.25
CA HIS A 6 11.88 -3.48 -3.99
C HIS A 6 10.90 -4.59 -4.37
N LEU A 7 9.64 -4.50 -3.97
CA LEU A 7 8.61 -5.47 -4.36
C LEU A 7 8.43 -5.51 -5.88
N ILE A 8 8.41 -4.36 -6.54
CA ILE A 8 8.32 -4.27 -8.02
C ILE A 8 9.52 -4.97 -8.66
N SER A 9 10.74 -4.76 -8.15
CA SER A 9 11.96 -5.40 -8.67
C SER A 9 11.96 -6.93 -8.53
N LEU A 10 11.21 -7.46 -7.55
CA LEU A 10 10.97 -8.90 -7.38
C LEU A 10 9.86 -9.44 -8.30
N GLY A 11 9.22 -8.58 -9.10
CA GLY A 11 8.15 -8.94 -10.04
C GLY A 11 6.73 -8.80 -9.49
N HIS A 12 6.55 -8.26 -8.28
CA HIS A 12 5.21 -8.04 -7.74
C HIS A 12 4.50 -6.90 -8.50
N LYS A 13 3.28 -7.18 -8.95
CA LYS A 13 2.42 -6.21 -9.67
C LYS A 13 1.22 -5.76 -8.85
N ARG A 14 0.79 -6.58 -7.88
CA ARG A 14 -0.38 -6.38 -7.04
C ARG A 14 0.08 -6.03 -5.63
N ILE A 15 0.22 -4.75 -5.32
CA ILE A 15 0.83 -4.25 -4.09
C ILE A 15 -0.17 -3.34 -3.38
N ALA A 16 -0.47 -3.62 -2.12
CA ALA A 16 -1.31 -2.76 -1.29
C ALA A 16 -0.50 -1.96 -0.27
N MET A 17 -1.02 -0.78 0.09
CA MET A 17 -0.52 0.01 1.19
C MET A 17 -1.47 -0.05 2.37
N ILE A 18 -1.03 -0.75 3.42
CA ILE A 18 -1.76 -0.89 4.67
C ILE A 18 -1.27 0.12 5.70
N GLY A 19 -2.22 0.78 6.36
CA GLY A 19 -1.99 1.65 7.49
C GLY A 19 -1.47 3.05 7.13
N GLY A 20 -1.22 3.80 8.19
CA GLY A 20 -1.03 5.25 8.09
C GLY A 20 -2.37 5.97 8.02
N THR A 21 -2.33 7.26 8.33
CA THR A 21 -3.49 8.15 8.23
C THR A 21 -3.08 9.36 7.40
N ASP A 22 -4.05 9.91 6.65
CA ASP A 22 -3.81 11.12 5.87
C ASP A 22 -3.78 12.37 6.76
N GLN A 23 -4.01 12.20 8.08
CA GLN A 23 -3.94 13.26 9.09
C GLN A 23 -2.49 13.63 9.45
N THR A 24 -1.53 12.75 9.18
CA THR A 24 -0.11 12.99 9.45
C THR A 24 0.65 13.26 8.16
N SER A 25 1.63 14.17 8.18
CA SER A 25 2.53 14.40 7.05
C SER A 25 3.21 13.11 6.61
N THR A 26 3.77 12.36 7.56
CA THR A 26 4.40 11.07 7.29
C THR A 26 3.48 10.05 6.61
N GLY A 27 2.19 10.02 6.95
CA GLY A 27 1.23 9.12 6.32
C GLY A 27 0.96 9.50 4.86
N ARG A 28 0.81 10.80 4.59
CA ARG A 28 0.65 11.34 3.23
C ARG A 28 1.90 11.11 2.38
N ASP A 29 3.08 11.42 2.92
CA ASP A 29 4.36 11.26 2.21
C ASP A 29 4.63 9.80 1.84
N ARG A 30 4.32 8.86 2.75
CA ARG A 30 4.44 7.42 2.47
C ARG A 30 3.48 6.97 1.39
N TYR A 31 2.24 7.49 1.39
CA TYR A 31 1.26 7.16 0.37
C TYR A 31 1.65 7.71 -1.00
N GLN A 32 2.09 8.97 -1.06
CA GLN A 32 2.61 9.55 -2.30
C GLN A 32 3.82 8.76 -2.82
N GLY A 33 4.74 8.37 -1.93
CA GLY A 33 5.89 7.55 -2.30
C GLY A 33 5.55 6.13 -2.75
N TYR A 34 4.37 5.60 -2.41
CA TYR A 34 3.84 4.35 -2.96
C TYR A 34 3.22 4.59 -4.34
N LEU A 35 2.39 5.63 -4.49
CA LEU A 35 1.77 6.00 -5.76
C LEU A 35 2.81 6.27 -6.85
N ASN A 36 3.82 7.09 -6.55
CA ASN A 36 4.88 7.43 -7.50
C ASN A 36 5.66 6.19 -7.98
N ALA A 37 5.86 5.20 -7.09
CA ALA A 37 6.57 3.98 -7.42
C ALA A 37 5.74 3.06 -8.34
N MET A 38 4.43 2.95 -8.07
CA MET A 38 3.51 2.19 -8.91
C MET A 38 3.36 2.84 -10.30
N GLU A 39 3.18 4.17 -10.34
CA GLU A 39 3.06 4.95 -11.58
C GLU A 39 4.33 4.85 -12.43
N ALA A 40 5.52 5.03 -11.83
CA ALA A 40 6.79 4.93 -12.55
C ALA A 40 7.03 3.53 -13.15
N ALA A 41 6.44 2.49 -12.57
CA ALA A 41 6.50 1.12 -13.08
C ALA A 41 5.35 0.76 -14.04
N GLY A 42 4.43 1.69 -14.32
CA GLY A 42 3.23 1.45 -15.12
C GLY A 42 2.25 0.46 -14.49
N LEU A 43 2.24 0.35 -13.15
CA LEU A 43 1.37 -0.55 -12.41
C LEU A 43 0.10 0.15 -11.96
N GLU A 44 -1.03 -0.55 -12.06
CA GLU A 44 -2.32 -0.06 -11.59
C GLU A 44 -2.34 0.11 -10.06
N VAL A 45 -3.03 1.15 -9.58
CA VAL A 45 -3.37 1.30 -8.17
C VAL A 45 -4.89 1.33 -8.04
N LYS A 46 -5.45 0.30 -7.40
CA LYS A 46 -6.89 0.25 -7.10
C LYS A 46 -7.16 0.98 -5.78
N PRO A 47 -8.27 1.75 -5.65
CA PRO A 47 -8.64 2.37 -4.37
C PRO A 47 -8.76 1.36 -3.21
N SER A 48 -9.17 0.12 -3.51
CA SER A 48 -9.25 -0.98 -2.54
C SER A 48 -7.89 -1.48 -2.02
N TRP A 49 -6.78 -1.10 -2.65
CA TRP A 49 -5.42 -1.45 -2.21
C TRP A 49 -4.85 -0.43 -1.22
N ARG A 50 -5.57 0.67 -0.96
CA ARG A 50 -5.29 1.62 0.11
C ARG A 50 -6.17 1.27 1.31
N ILE A 51 -5.61 0.54 2.27
CA ILE A 51 -6.34 0.12 3.47
C ILE A 51 -5.83 0.96 4.65
N ALA A 52 -6.52 2.04 4.96
CA ALA A 52 -6.19 2.91 6.08
C ALA A 52 -6.54 2.25 7.42
N GLY A 53 -5.76 2.55 8.47
CA GLY A 53 -6.01 1.98 9.79
C GLY A 53 -4.99 2.41 10.85
N PRO A 54 -5.29 2.18 12.14
CA PRO A 54 -4.39 2.50 13.23
C PRO A 54 -3.12 1.64 13.15
N ARG A 55 -2.02 2.16 13.69
CA ARG A 55 -0.72 1.48 13.70
C ARG A 55 -0.64 0.45 14.83
N THR A 56 -1.48 -0.58 14.78
CA THR A 56 -1.51 -1.69 15.73
C THR A 56 -1.35 -3.03 15.02
N LYS A 57 -0.90 -4.05 15.76
CA LYS A 57 -0.78 -5.41 15.21
C LYS A 57 -2.13 -5.97 14.75
N GLN A 58 -3.18 -5.74 15.53
CA GLN A 58 -4.54 -6.22 15.22
C GLN A 58 -5.06 -5.61 13.92
N ALA A 59 -4.94 -4.29 13.74
CA ALA A 59 -5.38 -3.63 12.51
C ALA A 59 -4.59 -4.09 11.28
N GLY A 60 -3.29 -4.35 11.43
CA GLY A 60 -2.47 -4.94 10.38
C GLY A 60 -2.94 -6.34 9.97
N PHE A 61 -3.28 -7.19 10.95
CA PHE A 61 -3.80 -8.54 10.71
C PHE A 61 -5.12 -8.51 9.93
N GLU A 62 -6.07 -7.68 10.35
CA GLU A 62 -7.37 -7.53 9.69
C GLU A 62 -7.24 -6.97 8.27
N ALA A 63 -6.43 -5.92 8.09
CA ALA A 63 -6.20 -5.31 6.79
C ALA A 63 -5.53 -6.25 5.78
N ALA A 64 -4.58 -7.08 6.25
CA ALA A 64 -3.97 -8.10 5.42
C ALA A 64 -5.02 -9.12 4.93
N GLY A 65 -5.90 -9.58 5.83
CA GLY A 65 -7.02 -10.45 5.46
C GLY A 65 -7.97 -9.82 4.44
N GLN A 66 -8.30 -8.55 4.60
CA GLN A 66 -9.12 -7.80 3.63
C GLN A 66 -8.47 -7.77 2.25
N PHE A 67 -7.17 -7.48 2.17
CA PHE A 67 -6.44 -7.45 0.90
C PHE A 67 -6.41 -8.82 0.23
N LEU A 68 -6.12 -9.88 0.99
CA LEU A 68 -6.08 -11.26 0.48
C LEU A 68 -7.45 -11.75 -0.03
N ALA A 69 -8.55 -11.20 0.49
CA ALA A 69 -9.91 -11.53 0.06
C ALA A 69 -10.35 -10.78 -1.20
N LEU A 70 -9.60 -9.77 -1.67
CA LEU A 70 -9.95 -9.04 -2.89
C LEU A 70 -9.75 -9.94 -4.11
N LYS A 71 -10.75 -9.96 -5.00
CA LYS A 71 -10.62 -10.56 -6.33
C LYS A 71 -9.62 -9.78 -7.19
N ASP A 72 -8.98 -10.47 -8.12
CA ASP A 72 -8.02 -9.87 -9.06
C ASP A 72 -8.69 -8.85 -9.98
#